data_AF-A0A821XNV2-F1
#
_entry.id   AF-A0A821XNV2-F1
#
_cell.length_a   1.000
_cell.length_b   1.000
_cell.length_c   1.000
_cell.angle_alpha   90.00
_cell.angle_beta   90.00
_cell.angle_gamma   90.00
#
_symmetry.space_group_name_H-M   'P 1'
#
loop_
_entity.id
_entity.type
_entity.pdbx_description
1 polymer ?
#
loop_
_entity_poly.entity_id
_entity_poly.type
_entity_poly.pdbx_seq_one_letter_code
_entity_poly.pdbx_strand_id
1 'polypeptide(L)'
;SNVQYFRVLHGYNISMQTTKIFGAFLNIAKQDRKIIELTVIILILTKGFSVISDHDEPLLNDIMSAHHVQNDYTELLWKYMETTHGYKKTVDLFSELIRHVISWQVVYEQMRNNILRTLSPEDIGELVPIMKSTLRIS
;
A
#
# COMPACT_ATOMS: atom_id res chain seq x y z
N SER A 1 -9.55 12.26 16.76
CA SER A 1 -10.48 11.16 17.08
C SER A 1 -10.00 9.81 16.53
N ASN A 2 -9.63 9.67 15.24
CA ASN A 2 -9.28 8.36 14.65
C ASN A 2 -8.00 7.67 15.19
N VAL A 3 -6.98 8.42 15.61
CA VAL A 3 -5.72 7.86 16.12
C VAL A 3 -5.91 7.08 17.44
N GLN A 4 -6.87 7.48 18.27
CA GLN A 4 -7.14 6.79 19.53
C GLN A 4 -7.81 5.43 19.30
N TYR A 5 -8.82 5.34 18.43
CA TYR A 5 -9.43 4.06 18.07
C TYR A 5 -8.43 3.09 17.43
N PHE A 6 -7.60 3.60 16.52
CA PHE A 6 -6.56 2.81 15.88
C PHE A 6 -5.53 2.25 16.89
N ARG A 7 -5.14 3.07 17.87
CA ARG A 7 -4.24 2.66 18.96
C ARG A 7 -4.87 1.61 19.88
N VAL A 8 -6.17 1.69 20.15
CA VAL A 8 -6.89 0.70 20.97
C VAL A 8 -6.95 -0.65 20.26
N LEU A 9 -7.21 -0.65 18.95
CA LEU A 9 -7.37 -1.89 18.17
C LEU A 9 -6.04 -2.57 17.84
N HIS A 10 -5.02 -1.81 17.45
CA HIS A 10 -3.75 -2.38 16.95
C HIS A 10 -2.56 -2.22 17.91
N GLY A 11 -2.75 -1.48 19.01
CA GLY A 11 -1.68 -1.17 19.96
C GLY A 11 -0.81 0.03 19.56
N TYR A 12 -0.04 0.51 20.53
CA TYR A 12 0.79 1.72 20.38
C TYR A 12 1.89 1.57 19.32
N ASN A 13 2.54 0.41 19.26
CA ASN A 13 3.66 0.17 18.34
C ASN A 13 3.22 0.27 16.86
N ILE A 14 2.13 -0.39 16.50
CA ILE A 14 1.60 -0.36 15.12
C ILE A 14 1.14 1.05 14.75
N SER A 15 0.45 1.74 15.67
CA SER A 15 0.03 3.13 15.46
C SER A 15 1.22 4.08 15.18
N MET A 16 2.32 3.93 15.92
CA MET A 16 3.52 4.74 15.74
C MET A 16 4.22 4.42 14.41
N GLN A 17 4.35 3.14 14.04
CA GLN A 17 4.94 2.73 12.76
C GLN A 17 4.13 3.23 11.57
N THR A 18 2.79 3.13 11.66
CA THR A 18 1.86 3.65 10.65
C THR A 18 2.06 5.14 10.45
N THR A 19 2.09 5.90 11.55
CA THR A 19 2.31 7.36 11.51
C THR A 19 3.65 7.71 10.87
N LYS A 20 4.72 6.95 11.17
CA LYS A 20 6.04 7.15 10.59
C LYS A 20 6.05 6.90 9.07
N ILE A 21 5.43 5.82 8.62
CA ILE A 21 5.36 5.44 7.20
C ILE A 21 4.54 6.49 6.42
N PHE A 22 3.34 6.82 6.89
CA PHE A 22 2.51 7.85 6.24
C PHE A 22 3.15 9.23 6.29
N GLY A 23 3.84 9.56 7.38
CA GLY A 23 4.60 10.81 7.50
C GLY A 23 5.69 10.92 6.43
N ALA A 24 6.37 9.82 6.10
CA ALA A 24 7.37 9.81 5.05
C ALA A 24 6.76 9.99 3.65
N PHE A 25 5.68 9.26 3.33
CA PHE A 25 4.95 9.47 2.07
C PHE A 25 4.41 10.90 1.94
N LEU A 26 3.89 11.48 3.03
CA LEU A 26 3.42 12.86 3.05
C LEU A 26 4.57 13.85 2.82
N ASN A 27 5.76 13.58 3.36
CA ASN A 27 6.92 14.42 3.13
C ASN A 27 7.37 14.39 1.66
N ILE A 28 7.37 13.21 1.03
CA ILE A 28 7.63 13.06 -0.41
C ILE A 28 6.56 13.83 -1.21
N ALA A 29 5.27 13.67 -0.87
CA ALA A 29 4.17 14.35 -1.55
C ALA A 29 4.26 15.88 -1.49
N LYS A 30 4.72 16.42 -0.35
CA LYS A 30 4.92 17.86 -0.16
C LYS A 30 6.04 18.42 -1.02
N GLN A 31 7.07 17.62 -1.30
CA GLN A 31 8.17 18.01 -2.16
C GLN A 31 7.79 17.84 -3.63
N ASP A 32 7.17 16.72 -3.97
CA ASP A 32 6.79 16.37 -5.33
C ASP A 32 5.61 15.39 -5.33
N ARG A 33 4.42 15.93 -5.59
CA ARG A 33 3.17 15.17 -5.58
C ARG A 33 3.12 14.08 -6.67
N LYS A 34 3.75 14.31 -7.83
CA LYS A 34 3.70 13.35 -8.96
C LYS A 34 4.34 12.03 -8.62
N ILE A 35 5.37 12.04 -7.77
CA ILE A 35 6.03 10.82 -7.27
C ILE A 35 5.01 9.90 -6.59
N ILE A 36 4.16 10.45 -5.72
CA ILE A 36 3.15 9.68 -5.00
C ILE A 36 2.03 9.22 -5.93
N GLU A 37 1.58 10.06 -6.86
CA GLU A 37 0.55 9.69 -7.83
C GLU A 37 0.96 8.50 -8.68
N LEU A 38 2.17 8.53 -9.25
CA LEU A 38 2.73 7.41 -10.00
C LEU A 38 2.94 6.17 -9.13
N THR A 39 3.41 6.36 -7.89
CA THR A 39 3.56 5.27 -6.92
C THR A 39 2.23 4.58 -6.64
N VAL A 40 1.14 5.32 -6.42
CA VAL A 40 -0.19 4.74 -6.17
C VAL A 40 -0.67 3.93 -7.37
N ILE A 41 -0.46 4.41 -8.60
CA ILE A 41 -0.78 3.66 -9.81
C ILE A 41 -0.01 2.34 -9.85
N ILE A 42 1.31 2.37 -9.60
CA ILE A 42 2.16 1.17 -9.55
C ILE A 42 1.64 0.19 -8.48
N LEU A 43 1.26 0.69 -7.30
CA LEU A 43 0.75 -0.14 -6.21
C LEU A 43 -0.60 -0.79 -6.54
N ILE A 44 -1.51 -0.06 -7.19
CA ILE A 44 -2.80 -0.61 -7.66
C ILE A 44 -2.58 -1.74 -8.66
N LEU A 45 -1.57 -1.62 -9.53
CA LEU A 45 -1.19 -2.63 -10.51
C LEU A 45 -0.33 -3.77 -9.92
N THR A 46 0.14 -3.64 -8.68
CA THR A 46 0.98 -4.65 -8.03
C THR A 46 0.09 -5.77 -7.48
N LYS A 47 0.16 -6.95 -8.11
CA LYS A 47 -0.49 -8.17 -7.59
C LYS A 47 -0.06 -8.39 -6.13
N GLY A 48 -1.02 -8.42 -5.20
CA GLY A 48 -0.79 -8.52 -3.76
C GLY A 48 -1.20 -7.29 -2.94
N PHE A 49 -1.34 -6.12 -3.57
CA PHE A 49 -2.12 -4.99 -3.01
C PHE A 49 -3.57 -5.01 -3.50
N SER A 50 -3.84 -5.66 -4.63
CA SER A 50 -5.21 -5.98 -4.97
C SER A 50 -5.77 -7.01 -3.99
N VAL A 51 -6.91 -6.62 -3.47
CA VAL A 51 -7.57 -7.18 -2.31
C VAL A 51 -8.51 -8.34 -2.72
N ILE A 52 -8.43 -8.77 -3.97
CA ILE A 52 -9.35 -9.74 -4.57
C ILE A 52 -8.60 -11.05 -4.85
N SER A 53 -9.12 -12.13 -4.27
CA SER A 53 -8.68 -13.51 -4.45
C SER A 53 -8.40 -13.86 -5.92
N ASP A 54 -7.42 -14.74 -6.15
CA ASP A 54 -6.88 -15.22 -7.45
C ASP A 54 -7.91 -15.72 -8.49
N HIS A 55 -9.21 -15.67 -8.20
CA HIS A 55 -10.29 -16.09 -9.09
C HIS A 55 -11.31 -15.00 -9.46
N ASP A 56 -11.29 -13.81 -8.85
CA ASP A 56 -12.36 -12.81 -9.02
C ASP A 56 -11.87 -11.38 -9.26
N GLU A 57 -10.67 -11.18 -9.82
CA GLU A 57 -10.21 -9.83 -10.14
C GLU A 57 -10.52 -9.45 -11.61
N PRO A 58 -11.69 -8.85 -11.93
CA PRO A 58 -12.04 -8.49 -13.31
C PRO A 58 -11.10 -7.44 -13.92
N LEU A 59 -10.38 -6.68 -13.09
CA LEU A 59 -9.39 -5.69 -13.51
C LEU A 59 -8.07 -6.30 -13.99
N LEU A 60 -7.76 -7.54 -13.59
CA LEU A 60 -6.47 -8.22 -13.84
C LEU A 60 -6.66 -9.61 -14.46
N ASN A 61 -7.71 -9.77 -15.27
CA ASN A 61 -7.92 -10.99 -16.07
C ASN A 61 -6.73 -11.28 -17.02
N ASP A 62 -5.96 -10.25 -17.38
CA ASP A 62 -4.69 -10.37 -18.09
C ASP A 62 -3.52 -9.91 -17.21
N ILE A 63 -2.99 -10.86 -16.45
CA ILE A 63 -1.84 -10.69 -15.56
C ILE A 63 -0.60 -10.18 -16.32
N MET A 64 -0.40 -10.62 -17.57
CA MET A 64 0.75 -10.18 -18.37
C MET A 64 0.61 -8.70 -18.72
N SER A 65 -0.54 -8.29 -19.23
CA SER A 65 -0.80 -6.87 -19.54
C SER A 65 -0.65 -5.98 -18.31
N ALA A 66 -1.09 -6.44 -17.14
CA ALA A 66 -0.93 -5.68 -15.90
C ALA A 66 0.53 -5.48 -15.49
N HIS A 67 1.35 -6.54 -15.58
CA HIS A 67 2.79 -6.43 -15.32
C HIS A 67 3.48 -5.51 -16.32
N HIS A 68 3.07 -5.52 -17.59
CA HIS A 68 3.58 -4.58 -18.58
C HIS A 68 3.25 -3.13 -18.20
N VAL A 69 1.99 -2.84 -17.90
CA VAL A 69 1.58 -1.48 -17.49
C VAL A 69 2.27 -1.06 -16.18
N GLN A 70 2.43 -1.97 -15.21
CA GLN A 70 3.16 -1.71 -13.98
C GLN A 70 4.62 -1.32 -14.25
N ASN A 71 5.30 -2.04 -15.14
CA ASN A 71 6.67 -1.73 -15.54
C ASN A 71 6.75 -0.39 -16.26
N ASP A 72 5.81 -0.09 -17.17
CA ASP A 72 5.77 1.19 -17.88
C ASP A 72 5.65 2.36 -16.90
N TYR A 73 4.78 2.25 -15.89
CA TYR A 73 4.65 3.27 -14.85
C TYR A 73 5.85 3.35 -13.92
N THR A 74 6.51 2.22 -13.64
CA THR A 74 7.74 2.18 -12.84
C THR A 74 8.88 2.88 -13.57
N GLU A 75 9.02 2.63 -14.88
CA GLU A 75 10.00 3.31 -15.72
C GLU A 75 9.67 4.79 -15.87
N LEU A 76 8.39 5.16 -16.02
CA LEU A 76 7.94 6.55 -16.06
C LEU A 76 8.29 7.28 -14.76
N LEU A 77 8.08 6.65 -13.61
CA LEU A 77 8.47 7.20 -12.30
C LEU A 77 9.97 7.43 -12.22
N TRP A 78 10.77 6.44 -12.64
CA TRP A 78 12.22 6.56 -12.67
C TRP A 78 12.68 7.74 -13.54
N LYS A 79 12.24 7.77 -14.81
CA LYS A 79 12.60 8.83 -15.76
C LYS A 79 12.16 10.21 -15.27
N TYR A 80 10.98 10.29 -14.68
CA TYR A 80 10.47 11.53 -14.09
C TYR A 80 11.38 12.02 -12.96
N MET A 81 11.73 11.14 -12.01
CA MET A 81 12.63 11.49 -10.91
C MET A 81 14.01 11.91 -11.43
N GLU A 82 14.57 11.17 -12.39
CA GLU A 82 15.89 11.44 -12.96
C GLU A 82 15.94 12.80 -13.65
N THR A 83 14.92 13.10 -14.47
CA THR A 83 14.80 14.37 -15.17
C THR A 83 14.62 15.54 -14.22
N THR A 84 13.89 15.35 -13.12
CA THR A 84 13.52 16.44 -12.20
C THR A 84 14.55 16.69 -11.10
N HIS A 85 15.19 15.62 -10.60
CA HIS A 85 16.03 15.66 -9.39
C HIS A 85 17.48 15.24 -9.65
N GLY A 86 17.79 14.72 -10.85
CA GLY A 86 19.08 14.17 -11.21
C GLY A 86 19.29 12.74 -10.71
N TYR A 87 20.23 12.03 -11.33
CA TYR A 87 20.47 10.60 -11.09
C TYR A 87 20.69 10.25 -9.61
N LYS A 88 21.61 10.95 -8.93
CA LYS A 88 21.95 10.64 -7.53
C LYS A 88 20.74 10.73 -6.60
N LYS A 89 19.99 11.84 -6.69
CA LYS A 89 18.81 12.05 -5.85
C LYS A 89 17.67 11.11 -6.22
N THR A 90 17.61 10.66 -7.48
CA THR A 90 16.65 9.65 -7.94
C THR A 90 16.90 8.31 -7.26
N VAL A 91 18.16 7.84 -7.22
CA VAL A 91 18.51 6.61 -6.52
C VAL A 91 18.09 6.68 -5.06
N ASP A 92 18.36 7.80 -4.38
CA ASP A 92 18.00 7.99 -2.97
C ASP A 92 16.48 7.99 -2.76
N LEU A 93 15.74 8.79 -3.54
CA LEU A 93 14.27 8.89 -3.45
C LEU A 93 13.58 7.57 -3.77
N PHE A 94 14.01 6.90 -4.84
CA PHE A 94 13.41 5.64 -5.28
C PHE A 94 13.66 4.53 -4.25
N SER A 95 14.88 4.45 -3.71
CA SER A 95 15.23 3.51 -2.64
C SER A 95 14.44 3.77 -1.35
N GLU A 96 14.29 5.04 -0.98
CA GLU A 96 13.48 5.44 0.17
C GLU A 96 12.00 5.03 -0.03
N LEU A 97 11.46 5.26 -1.22
CA LEU A 97 10.08 4.95 -1.56
C LEU A 97 9.80 3.45 -1.51
N ILE A 98 10.67 2.61 -2.09
CA ILE A 98 10.59 1.15 -1.98
C ILE A 98 10.63 0.70 -0.51
N ARG A 99 11.53 1.27 0.30
CA ARG A 99 11.66 0.92 1.72
C ARG A 99 10.37 1.21 2.48
N HIS A 100 9.72 2.35 2.22
CA HIS A 100 8.45 2.69 2.85
C HIS A 100 7.30 1.80 2.39
N VAL A 101 7.27 1.42 1.10
CA VAL A 101 6.29 0.45 0.57
C VAL A 101 6.43 -0.92 1.24
N ILE A 102 7.66 -1.46 1.34
CA ILE A 102 7.90 -2.74 2.03
C ILE A 102 7.52 -2.65 3.51
N SER A 103 7.89 -1.55 4.17
CA SER A 103 7.53 -1.32 5.58
C SER A 103 6.02 -1.28 5.78
N TRP A 104 5.29 -0.67 4.84
CA TRP A 104 3.82 -0.67 4.84
C TRP A 104 3.25 -2.07 4.72
N GLN A 105 3.76 -2.91 3.80
CA GLN A 105 3.30 -4.28 3.64
C GLN A 105 3.43 -5.11 4.93
N VAL A 106 4.56 -4.97 5.62
CA VAL A 106 4.78 -5.67 6.91
C VAL A 106 3.78 -5.21 7.96
N VAL A 107 3.58 -3.89 8.09
CA VAL A 107 2.65 -3.32 9.07
C VAL A 107 1.20 -3.66 8.74
N TYR A 108 0.83 -3.66 7.46
CA TYR A 108 -0.48 -4.07 6.98
C TYR A 108 -0.81 -5.51 7.35
N GLU A 109 0.14 -6.44 7.15
CA GLU A 109 -0.06 -7.85 7.51
C GLU A 109 -0.23 -8.02 9.03
N GLN A 110 0.48 -7.24 9.84
CA GLN A 110 0.28 -7.23 11.29
C GLN A 110 -1.10 -6.69 11.69
N MET A 111 -1.56 -5.60 11.05
CA MET A 111 -2.90 -5.06 11.28
C MET A 111 -3.98 -6.07 10.94
N ARG A 112 -3.86 -6.71 9.76
CA ARG A 112 -4.78 -7.75 9.30
C ARG A 112 -4.85 -8.90 10.29
N ASN A 113 -3.71 -9.41 10.74
CA ASN A 113 -3.65 -10.49 11.72
C ASN A 113 -4.27 -10.11 13.08
N ASN A 114 -4.11 -8.85 13.52
CA ASN A 114 -4.75 -8.38 14.76
C ASN A 114 -6.28 -8.34 14.64
N ILE A 115 -6.81 -7.89 13.50
CA ILE A 115 -8.25 -7.87 13.24
C ILE A 115 -8.79 -9.30 13.22
N LEU A 116 -8.15 -10.20 12.46
CA LEU A 116 -8.57 -11.61 12.37
C LEU A 116 -8.58 -12.34 13.71
N ARG A 117 -7.68 -11.98 14.64
CA ARG A 117 -7.66 -12.54 16.01
C ARG A 117 -8.75 -12.01 16.92
N THR A 118 -9.34 -10.86 16.57
CA THR A 118 -10.32 -10.16 17.40
C THR A 118 -11.75 -10.43 16.94
N LEU A 119 -11.95 -10.73 15.66
CA LEU A 119 -13.26 -11.04 15.09
C LEU A 119 -13.77 -12.40 15.59
N SER A 120 -15.00 -12.41 16.10
CA SER A 120 -15.76 -13.63 16.32
C SER A 120 -16.40 -14.14 15.00
N PRO A 121 -16.86 -15.39 14.93
CA PRO A 121 -17.57 -15.92 13.76
C PRO A 121 -18.83 -15.11 13.39
N GLU A 122 -19.51 -14.52 14.38
CA GLU A 122 -20.69 -13.68 14.18
C GLU A 122 -20.32 -12.35 13.52
N ASP A 123 -19.21 -11.72 13.96
CA ASP A 123 -18.72 -10.45 13.40
C ASP A 123 -18.34 -10.57 11.92
N ILE A 124 -17.83 -11.74 11.50
CA ILE A 124 -17.46 -12.01 10.11
C ILE A 124 -18.68 -11.89 9.19
N GLY A 125 -19.86 -12.33 9.64
CA GLY A 125 -21.11 -12.24 8.89
C GLY A 125 -21.48 -10.79 8.53
N GLU A 126 -21.22 -9.86 9.46
CA GLU A 126 -21.58 -8.45 9.36
C GLU A 126 -20.57 -7.57 8.61
N LEU A 127 -19.39 -8.10 8.29
CA LEU A 127 -18.38 -7.35 7.55
C LEU A 127 -18.88 -6.94 6.16
N VAL A 128 -18.69 -5.66 5.82
CA VAL A 128 -18.96 -5.17 4.46
C VAL A 128 -18.01 -5.83 3.44
N PRO A 129 -18.42 -5.94 2.16
CA PRO A 129 -17.66 -6.67 1.14
C PRO A 129 -16.20 -6.20 1.01
N ILE A 130 -15.96 -4.89 1.09
CA ILE A 130 -14.59 -4.33 1.01
C ILE A 130 -13.71 -4.78 2.19
N MET A 131 -14.27 -4.92 3.39
CA MET A 131 -13.54 -5.41 4.56
C MET A 131 -13.26 -6.90 4.47
N LYS A 132 -14.25 -7.70 4.03
CA LYS A 132 -14.08 -9.14 3.77
C LYS A 132 -12.96 -9.38 2.76
N SER A 133 -12.99 -8.64 1.65
CA SER A 133 -11.94 -8.66 0.64
C SER A 133 -10.59 -8.29 1.27
N THR A 134 -10.51 -7.16 2.01
CA THR A 134 -9.24 -6.65 2.59
C THR A 134 -8.61 -7.65 3.55
N LEU A 135 -9.46 -8.34 4.33
CA LEU A 135 -9.03 -9.37 5.28
C LEU A 135 -8.82 -10.75 4.65
N ARG A 136 -9.18 -10.93 3.38
CA ARG A 136 -9.19 -12.20 2.64
C ARG A 136 -10.08 -13.25 3.32
N ILE A 137 -11.28 -12.83 3.71
CA ILE A 137 -12.33 -13.68 4.28
C ILE A 137 -13.39 -13.90 3.20
N SER A 138 -13.75 -15.17 2.97
CA SER A 138 -14.74 -15.63 1.99
C SER A 138 -16.17 -15.51 2.53
#